data_AF-A0A9X8QKU8-F1
#
_entry.id   AF-A0A9X8QKU8-F1
#
_cell.length_a   1.000
_cell.length_b   1.000
_cell.length_c   1.000
_cell.angle_alpha   90.00
_cell.angle_beta   90.00
_cell.angle_gamma   90.00
#
_symmetry.space_group_name_H-M   'P 1'
#
loop_
_entity.id
_entity.type
_entity.pdbx_description
1 polymer ?
#
loop_
_entity_poly.entity_id
_entity_poly.type
_entity_poly.pdbx_seq_one_letter_code
_entity_poly.pdbx_strand_id
1 'polypeptide(L)'
;MALETDSDPFDQRQQLTLAAEALGWKVIDWAQDIPIVRDENGESFQWLPHIDDGESRRLQIRLGIHLSYNPHEKTMCVSCPLWDVEDLTLDCEEADALEMARYMVVLFAALSTGVEISSLDAAQGLLGY
;
A
#
# COMPACT_ATOMS: atom_id res chain seq x y z
N MET A 1 -8.33 22.46 -10.16
CA MET A 1 -9.62 21.75 -10.08
C MET A 1 -9.29 20.49 -9.32
N ALA A 2 -9.71 20.41 -8.06
CA ALA A 2 -9.37 19.27 -7.20
C ALA A 2 -10.04 18.02 -7.78
N LEU A 3 -9.26 16.96 -7.98
CA LEU A 3 -9.80 15.64 -8.26
C LEU A 3 -10.56 15.21 -7.01
N GLU A 4 -11.88 15.34 -7.05
CA GLU A 4 -12.75 14.62 -6.14
C GLU A 4 -12.65 13.14 -6.54
N THR A 5 -11.71 12.44 -5.91
CA THR A 5 -11.57 10.99 -6.00
C THR A 5 -12.68 10.37 -5.16
N ASP A 6 -13.82 10.11 -5.80
CA ASP A 6 -14.86 9.28 -5.20
C ASP A 6 -14.27 7.89 -4.88
N SER A 7 -14.06 7.67 -3.57
CA SER A 7 -13.84 6.40 -2.87
C SER A 7 -12.59 5.59 -3.23
N ASP A 8 -11.47 5.93 -2.57
CA ASP A 8 -10.51 4.90 -2.12
C ASP A 8 -11.30 3.70 -1.56
N PRO A 9 -10.96 2.44 -1.86
CA PRO A 9 -11.78 1.30 -1.43
C PRO A 9 -11.70 1.11 0.09
N PHE A 10 -10.70 1.73 0.71
CA PHE A 10 -10.36 1.67 2.12
C PHE A 10 -9.81 3.01 2.57
N ASP A 11 -10.26 3.51 3.72
CA ASP A 11 -9.57 4.61 4.39
C ASP A 11 -8.14 4.19 4.80
N GLN A 12 -7.24 5.15 5.02
CA GLN A 12 -5.84 4.87 5.35
C GLN A 12 -5.66 3.94 6.56
N ARG A 13 -6.54 4.05 7.58
CA ARG A 13 -6.45 3.19 8.77
C ARG A 13 -6.79 1.76 8.43
N GLN A 14 -7.79 1.55 7.59
CA GLN A 14 -8.18 0.24 7.10
C GLN A 14 -7.07 -0.37 6.23
N GLN A 15 -6.44 0.40 5.34
CA GLN A 15 -5.29 -0.07 4.56
C GLN A 15 -4.14 -0.51 5.49
N LEU A 16 -3.79 0.30 6.49
CA LEU A 16 -2.74 -0.04 7.46
C LEU A 16 -3.10 -1.25 8.32
N THR A 17 -4.38 -1.43 8.65
CA THR A 17 -4.83 -2.59 9.41
C THR A 17 -4.67 -3.87 8.60
N LEU A 18 -5.16 -3.88 7.36
CA LEU A 18 -5.04 -5.01 6.46
C LEU A 18 -3.57 -5.28 6.10
N ALA A 19 -2.76 -4.25 5.87
CA ALA A 19 -1.34 -4.42 5.61
C ALA A 19 -0.59 -5.04 6.82
N ALA A 20 -0.98 -4.71 8.05
CA ALA A 20 -0.45 -5.38 9.24
C ALA A 20 -0.88 -6.85 9.31
N GLU A 21 -2.15 -7.15 9.01
CA GLU A 21 -2.68 -8.51 8.96
C GLU A 21 -1.98 -9.37 7.90
N ALA A 22 -1.62 -8.79 6.74
CA ALA A 22 -0.83 -9.46 5.70
C ALA A 22 0.55 -9.92 6.20
N LEU A 23 1.11 -9.23 7.20
CA LEU A 23 2.34 -9.60 7.88
C LEU A 23 2.13 -10.56 9.05
N GLY A 24 0.89 -10.97 9.33
CA GLY A 24 0.51 -11.74 10.52
C GLY A 24 0.55 -10.92 11.81
N TRP A 25 0.58 -9.59 11.70
CA TRP A 25 0.61 -8.68 12.85
C TRP A 25 -0.79 -8.22 13.21
N LYS A 26 -0.93 -7.67 14.41
CA LYS A 26 -2.21 -7.13 14.90
C LYS A 26 -2.07 -5.67 15.29
N VAL A 27 -2.92 -4.80 14.73
CA VAL A 27 -3.09 -3.44 15.26
C VAL A 27 -3.80 -3.52 16.62
N ILE A 28 -3.15 -3.01 17.66
CA ILE A 28 -3.67 -3.07 19.04
C ILE A 28 -4.16 -1.72 19.56
N ASP A 29 -3.66 -0.61 19.03
CA ASP A 29 -4.05 0.75 19.39
C ASP A 29 -3.60 1.76 18.30
N TRP A 30 -3.97 3.02 18.45
CA TRP A 30 -3.62 4.12 17.55
C TRP A 30 -3.15 5.35 18.32
N ALA A 31 -2.01 5.91 17.94
CA ALA A 31 -1.49 7.16 18.48
C ALA A 31 -1.42 8.21 17.38
N GLN A 32 -2.35 9.18 17.37
CA GLN A 32 -2.38 10.27 16.37
C GLN A 32 -2.31 9.73 14.92
N ASP A 33 -3.18 8.78 14.59
CA ASP A 33 -3.25 8.10 13.28
C ASP A 33 -2.10 7.16 12.93
N ILE A 34 -1.14 6.98 13.84
CA ILE A 34 -0.07 5.98 13.71
C ILE A 34 -0.53 4.67 14.38
N PRO A 35 -0.57 3.53 13.66
CA PRO A 35 -0.93 2.25 14.26
C PRO A 35 0.17 1.78 15.22
N ILE A 36 -0.26 1.30 16.38
CA ILE A 36 0.59 0.51 17.27
C ILE A 36 0.27 -0.96 16.96
N VAL A 37 1.26 -1.67 16.43
CA VAL A 37 1.14 -3.08 16.04
C VAL A 37 1.79 -3.98 17.06
N ARG A 38 1.32 -5.23 17.13
CA ARG A 38 1.99 -6.34 17.79
C ARG A 38 2.44 -7.34 16.75
N ASP A 39 3.72 -7.67 16.75
CA ASP A 39 4.30 -8.65 15.83
C ASP A 39 4.10 -10.10 16.29
N GLU A 40 4.63 -11.03 15.50
CA GLU A 40 4.64 -12.48 15.77
C GLU A 40 5.42 -12.87 17.04
N ASN A 41 6.35 -12.03 17.50
CA ASN A 41 7.14 -12.24 18.72
C ASN A 41 6.44 -11.66 19.96
N GLY A 42 5.31 -10.97 19.78
CA GLY A 42 4.58 -10.28 20.84
C GLY A 42 5.14 -8.90 21.18
N GLU A 43 6.12 -8.40 20.44
CA GLU A 43 6.66 -7.06 20.62
C GLU A 43 5.69 -6.03 20.06
N SER A 44 5.54 -4.91 20.76
CA SER A 44 4.62 -3.84 20.37
C SER A 44 5.38 -2.57 20.03
N PHE A 45 5.10 -1.99 18.87
CA PHE A 45 5.78 -0.80 18.38
C PHE A 45 4.87 0.03 17.47
N GLN A 46 5.26 1.29 17.25
CA GLN A 46 4.61 2.18 16.27
C GLN A 46 5.09 1.81 14.87
N TRP A 47 4.15 1.66 13.94
CA TRP A 47 4.44 1.26 12.57
C TRP A 47 3.94 2.31 11.58
N LEU A 48 4.84 2.81 10.74
CA LEU A 48 4.74 4.01 9.92
C LEU A 48 5.06 3.74 8.44
N PRO A 49 4.59 2.65 7.81
CA PRO A 49 4.97 2.32 6.42
C PRO A 49 4.47 3.35 5.39
N HIS A 50 3.49 4.18 5.75
CA HIS A 50 2.93 5.25 4.92
C HIS A 50 3.78 6.54 4.94
N ILE A 51 4.69 6.68 5.91
CA ILE A 51 5.52 7.87 6.11
C ILE A 51 7.01 7.54 5.99
N ASP A 52 7.44 6.40 6.54
CA ASP A 52 8.84 5.97 6.60
C ASP A 52 9.20 5.05 5.43
N ASP A 53 10.15 5.50 4.60
CA ASP A 53 10.63 4.76 3.43
C ASP A 53 11.28 3.43 3.80
N GLY A 54 11.94 3.36 4.97
CA GLY A 54 12.58 2.14 5.45
C GLY A 54 11.57 1.07 5.81
N GLU A 55 10.48 1.45 6.48
CA GLU A 55 9.39 0.53 6.81
C GLU A 55 8.56 0.13 5.58
N SER A 56 8.28 1.07 4.68
CA SER A 56 7.69 0.77 3.37
C SER A 56 8.55 -0.24 2.60
N ARG A 57 9.87 -0.06 2.58
CA ARG A 57 10.79 -0.98 1.90
C ARG A 57 10.82 -2.36 2.54
N ARG A 58 10.73 -2.45 3.88
CA ARG A 58 10.62 -3.75 4.57
C ARG A 58 9.33 -4.46 4.22
N LEU A 59 8.21 -3.73 4.16
CA LEU A 59 6.91 -4.25 3.75
C LEU A 59 6.96 -4.79 2.31
N GLN A 60 7.55 -4.03 1.37
CA GLN A 60 7.79 -4.47 -0.01
C GLN A 60 8.50 -5.81 -0.07
N ILE A 61 9.61 -5.95 0.66
CA ILE A 61 10.43 -7.16 0.65
C ILE A 61 9.66 -8.35 1.24
N ARG A 62 8.98 -8.15 2.38
CA ARG A 62 8.25 -9.24 3.04
C ARG A 62 7.11 -9.78 2.19
N LEU A 63 6.45 -8.90 1.44
CA LEU A 63 5.28 -9.24 0.62
C LEU A 63 5.59 -9.43 -0.86
N GLY A 64 6.87 -9.36 -1.27
CA GLY A 64 7.25 -9.50 -2.67
C GLY A 64 6.63 -8.45 -3.59
N ILE A 65 6.41 -7.23 -3.09
CA ILE A 65 5.88 -6.10 -3.88
C ILE A 65 7.06 -5.43 -4.59
N HIS A 66 6.99 -5.37 -5.91
CA HIS A 66 7.97 -4.74 -6.77
C HIS A 66 7.45 -3.38 -7.23
N LEU A 67 8.33 -2.37 -7.14
CA LEU A 67 8.06 -1.03 -7.64
C LEU A 67 9.19 -0.59 -8.56
N SER A 68 8.82 -0.01 -9.69
CA SER A 68 9.76 0.69 -10.58
C SER A 68 9.16 2.00 -11.06
N TYR A 69 9.96 3.06 -11.06
CA TYR A 69 9.57 4.36 -11.59
C TYR A 69 10.32 4.63 -12.90
N ASN A 70 9.59 5.00 -13.95
CA ASN A 70 10.13 5.46 -15.21
C ASN A 70 10.05 7.01 -15.24
N PRO A 71 11.17 7.72 -15.02
CA PRO A 71 11.17 9.18 -15.01
C PRO A 71 10.92 9.81 -16.39
N HIS A 72 11.15 9.08 -17.48
CA HIS A 72 10.92 9.60 -18.83
C HIS A 72 9.44 9.66 -19.16
N GLU A 73 8.73 8.58 -18.83
CA GLU A 73 7.29 8.45 -19.07
C GLU A 73 6.47 9.01 -17.90
N LYS A 74 7.11 9.33 -16.78
CA LYS A 74 6.47 9.73 -15.52
C LYS A 74 5.45 8.70 -15.08
N THR A 75 5.87 7.44 -15.09
CA THR A 75 5.02 6.32 -14.73
C THR A 75 5.63 5.49 -13.62
N MET A 76 4.79 4.95 -12.74
CA MET A 76 5.17 3.96 -11.74
C MET A 76 4.52 2.63 -12.08
N CYS A 77 5.32 1.58 -12.14
CA CYS A 77 4.85 0.22 -12.30
C CYS A 77 4.94 -0.53 -10.96
N VAL A 78 3.87 -1.23 -10.61
CA VAL A 78 3.73 -2.05 -9.42
C VAL A 78 3.40 -3.47 -9.82
N SER A 79 4.13 -4.45 -9.31
CA SER A 79 3.81 -5.86 -9.47
C SER A 79 3.96 -6.61 -8.16
N CYS A 80 3.17 -7.66 -7.99
CA CYS A 80 3.29 -8.55 -6.85
C CYS A 80 3.12 -10.01 -7.33
N PRO A 81 4.23 -10.70 -7.65
CA PRO A 81 4.18 -12.06 -8.17
C PRO A 81 3.57 -13.06 -7.20
N LEU A 82 3.61 -12.79 -5.89
CA LEU A 82 3.04 -13.69 -4.89
C LEU A 82 1.51 -13.74 -4.94
N TRP A 83 0.86 -12.77 -5.59
CA TRP A 83 -0.60 -12.62 -5.69
C TRP A 83 -1.09 -12.48 -7.13
N ASP A 84 -0.29 -12.91 -8.11
CA ASP A 84 -0.61 -12.85 -9.55
C ASP A 84 -1.01 -11.44 -10.06
N VAL A 85 -0.52 -10.38 -9.41
CA VAL A 85 -0.71 -9.01 -9.91
C VAL A 85 0.41 -8.67 -10.88
N GLU A 86 0.08 -8.71 -12.17
CA GLU A 86 0.97 -8.33 -13.26
C GLU A 86 0.94 -6.81 -13.52
N ASP A 87 2.13 -6.19 -13.46
CA ASP A 87 2.50 -4.86 -13.94
C ASP A 87 1.38 -3.80 -14.06
N LEU A 88 0.89 -3.33 -12.92
CA LEU A 88 -0.01 -2.18 -12.84
C LEU A 88 0.79 -0.90 -13.05
N THR A 89 0.50 -0.17 -14.13
CA THR A 89 1.18 1.09 -14.48
C THR A 89 0.31 2.29 -14.16
N LEU A 90 0.91 3.31 -13.56
CA LEU A 90 0.28 4.51 -13.04
C LEU A 90 1.00 5.75 -13.49
N ASP A 91 0.27 6.82 -13.78
CA ASP A 91 0.88 8.14 -13.94
C ASP A 91 1.40 8.63 -12.57
N CYS A 92 2.63 9.10 -12.53
CA CYS A 92 3.29 9.56 -11.32
C CYS A 92 4.31 10.65 -11.63
N GLU A 93 4.07 11.85 -11.08
CA GLU A 93 5.01 12.95 -11.16
C GLU A 93 6.22 12.70 -10.24
N GLU A 94 7.40 13.16 -10.65
CA GLU A 94 8.66 12.92 -9.92
C GLU A 94 8.63 13.46 -8.48
N ALA A 95 7.94 14.60 -8.27
CA ALA A 95 7.80 15.21 -6.95
C ALA A 95 7.03 14.32 -5.95
N ASP A 96 6.16 13.45 -6.45
CA ASP A 96 5.25 12.63 -5.66
C ASP A 96 5.66 11.15 -5.64
N ALA A 97 6.72 10.78 -6.37
CA ALA A 97 7.11 9.38 -6.58
C ALA A 97 7.38 8.59 -5.30
N LEU A 98 7.95 9.21 -4.27
CA LEU A 98 8.16 8.54 -2.99
C LEU A 98 6.86 8.34 -2.22
N GLU A 99 5.99 9.35 -2.22
CA GLU A 99 4.69 9.27 -1.54
C GLU A 99 3.78 8.24 -2.21
N MET A 100 3.70 8.30 -3.54
CA MET A 100 2.99 7.31 -4.34
C MET A 100 3.56 5.91 -4.11
N ALA A 101 4.87 5.74 -4.07
CA ALA A 101 5.49 4.44 -3.78
C ALA A 101 5.05 3.90 -2.40
N ARG A 102 5.06 4.72 -1.35
CA ARG A 102 4.60 4.29 -0.02
C ARG A 102 3.12 3.94 -0.03
N TYR A 103 2.28 4.78 -0.62
CA TYR A 103 0.84 4.54 -0.74
C TYR A 103 0.55 3.22 -1.47
N MET A 104 1.17 3.00 -2.64
CA MET A 104 0.97 1.80 -3.44
C MET A 104 1.36 0.53 -2.70
N VAL A 105 2.45 0.56 -1.92
CA VAL A 105 2.89 -0.59 -1.13
C VAL A 105 1.88 -0.93 -0.04
N VAL A 106 1.39 0.08 0.67
CA VAL A 106 0.40 -0.12 1.74
C VAL A 106 -0.93 -0.62 1.15
N LEU A 107 -1.37 -0.06 0.03
CA LEU A 107 -2.58 -0.49 -0.67
C LEU A 107 -2.47 -1.93 -1.17
N PHE A 108 -1.36 -2.30 -1.83
CA PHE A 108 -1.16 -3.67 -2.31
C PHE A 108 -1.06 -4.66 -1.15
N ALA A 109 -0.35 -4.29 -0.07
CA ALA A 109 -0.31 -5.09 1.14
C ALA A 109 -1.72 -5.30 1.72
N ALA A 110 -2.57 -4.27 1.73
CA ALA A 110 -3.95 -4.38 2.20
C ALA A 110 -4.80 -5.31 1.32
N LEU A 111 -4.64 -5.24 -0.01
CA LEU A 111 -5.38 -6.09 -0.94
C LEU A 111 -5.01 -7.57 -0.83
N SER A 112 -3.81 -7.88 -0.33
CA SER A 112 -3.33 -9.25 -0.19
C SER A 112 -4.01 -10.12 0.85
N THR A 113 -4.71 -9.52 1.81
CA THR A 113 -5.35 -10.25 2.91
C THR A 113 -6.63 -10.99 2.48
N GLY A 114 -7.01 -10.89 1.21
CA GLY A 114 -8.14 -11.64 0.66
C GLY A 114 -9.48 -10.93 0.80
N VAL A 115 -9.50 -9.59 0.81
CA VAL A 115 -10.72 -8.89 0.40
C VAL A 115 -10.99 -9.29 -1.05
N GLU A 116 -12.10 -10.00 -1.30
CA GLU A 116 -12.41 -10.62 -2.60
C GLU A 116 -12.09 -9.67 -3.77
N ILE A 117 -11.44 -10.24 -4.79
CA ILE A 117 -10.97 -9.65 -6.06
C ILE A 117 -12.14 -9.09 -6.92
N SER A 118 -13.26 -8.72 -6.32
CA SER A 118 -14.18 -7.71 -6.85
C SER A 118 -13.64 -6.29 -6.70
N SER A 119 -12.58 -6.10 -5.89
CA SER A 119 -11.93 -4.82 -5.63
C SER A 119 -10.77 -4.47 -6.57
N LEU A 120 -10.30 -5.42 -7.39
CA LEU A 120 -9.23 -5.16 -8.36
C LEU A 120 -9.77 -4.36 -9.55
N ASP A 121 -11.04 -4.57 -9.92
CA ASP A 121 -11.81 -3.67 -10.79
C ASP A 121 -12.06 -2.30 -10.13
N ALA A 122 -12.21 -2.23 -8.80
CA ALA A 122 -12.33 -0.96 -8.07
C ALA A 122 -10.98 -0.23 -8.01
N ALA A 123 -9.87 -0.95 -7.84
CA ALA A 123 -8.51 -0.42 -7.93
C ALA A 123 -8.20 0.04 -9.35
N GLN A 124 -8.63 -0.66 -10.40
CA GLN A 124 -8.55 -0.18 -11.78
C GLN A 124 -9.46 1.04 -12.03
N GLY A 125 -10.67 1.06 -11.44
CA GLY A 125 -11.59 2.19 -11.50
C GLY A 125 -11.11 3.44 -10.75
N LEU A 126 -10.32 3.26 -9.68
CA LEU A 126 -9.60 4.32 -8.96
C LEU A 126 -8.49 4.97 -9.80
N LEU A 127 -8.05 4.28 -10.86
CA LEU A 127 -6.96 4.67 -11.73
C LEU A 127 -7.45 5.16 -13.09
N GLY A 128 -8.77 5.31 -13.26
CA GLY A 128 -9.36 6.04 -14.38
C GLY A 128 -9.32 5.34 -15.73
N TYR A 129 -9.69 4.06 -15.80
CA TYR A 129 -10.07 3.38 -17.05
C TYR A 129 -11.56 3.06 -17.10
#